data_AF-A0A7L3TIH9-F1
#
_entry.id   AF-A0A7L3TIH9-F1
#
_cell.length_a   1.000
_cell.length_b   1.000
_cell.length_c   1.000
_cell.angle_alpha   90.00
_cell.angle_beta   90.00
_cell.angle_gamma   90.00
#
_symmetry.space_group_name_H-M   'P 1'
#
loop_
_entity.id
_entity.type
_entity.pdbx_description
1 polymer ?
#
loop_
_entity_poly.entity_id
_entity_poly.type
_entity_poly.pdbx_seq_one_letter_code
_entity_poly.pdbx_strand_id
1 'polypeptide(L)'
;MHNAGFGPLTDLVFAFAGQLLPLQMDDTETGLLSAICLICGDRMDLEEPEKVEKLQEPLLEALKVYARRRRPRQPHMFPRMLMKITDLRGISTKGE
;
A
#
# COMPACT_ATOMS: atom_id res chain seq x y z
N MET A 1 -25.11 8.07 13.66
CA MET A 1 -24.17 6.94 13.88
C MET A 1 -22.91 7.52 14.47
N HIS A 2 -22.42 6.94 15.57
CA HIS A 2 -21.32 7.50 16.35
C HIS A 2 -20.00 7.50 15.55
N ASN A 3 -19.46 8.69 15.31
CA ASN A 3 -18.05 8.85 14.98
C ASN A 3 -17.29 8.45 16.24
N ALA A 4 -16.73 7.24 16.30
CA ALA A 4 -16.03 6.67 17.46
C ALA A 4 -14.68 7.38 17.77
N GLY A 5 -14.67 8.71 17.80
CA GLY A 5 -13.48 9.56 17.89
C GLY A 5 -12.80 9.85 16.55
N PHE A 6 -13.13 9.12 15.47
CA PHE A 6 -12.42 9.19 14.19
C PHE A 6 -12.99 10.21 13.18
N GLY A 7 -14.15 10.83 13.44
CA GLY A 7 -14.70 11.88 12.58
C GLY A 7 -14.77 11.50 11.07
N PRO A 8 -14.50 12.45 10.16
CA PRO A 8 -14.49 12.20 8.71
C PRO A 8 -13.46 11.16 8.24
N LEU A 9 -12.48 10.80 9.08
CA LEU A 9 -11.47 9.79 8.75
C LEU A 9 -12.10 8.40 8.54
N THR A 10 -13.19 8.10 9.26
CA THR A 10 -13.92 6.85 9.11
C THR A 10 -14.42 6.67 7.68
N ASP A 11 -15.02 7.71 7.08
CA ASP A 11 -15.51 7.65 5.70
C ASP A 11 -14.37 7.48 4.68
N LEU A 12 -13.22 8.13 4.91
CA LEU A 12 -12.03 7.98 4.07
C LEU A 12 -11.47 6.56 4.13
N VAL A 13 -11.40 5.96 5.31
CA VAL A 13 -10.93 4.57 5.50
C VAL A 13 -11.88 3.58 4.83
N PHE A 14 -13.19 3.75 4.99
CA PHE A 14 -14.16 2.87 4.31
C PHE A 14 -14.12 3.04 2.79
N ALA A 15 -13.98 4.26 2.29
CA ALA A 15 -13.82 4.52 0.85
C ALA A 15 -12.56 3.84 0.31
N PHE A 16 -11.44 3.92 1.04
CA PHE A 16 -10.20 3.23 0.68
C PHE A 16 -10.36 1.71 0.69
N ALA A 17 -10.96 1.14 1.73
CA ALA A 17 -11.25 -0.30 1.79
C ALA A 17 -12.12 -0.74 0.59
N GLY A 18 -13.10 0.06 0.20
CA GLY A 18 -13.90 -0.15 -1.01
C GLY A 18 -13.08 -0.20 -2.29
N GLN A 19 -12.00 0.58 -2.38
CA GLN A 19 -11.08 0.56 -3.53
C GLN A 19 -10.13 -0.64 -3.55
N LEU A 20 -9.93 -1.32 -2.42
CA LEU A 20 -9.13 -2.54 -2.35
C LEU A 20 -9.89 -3.76 -2.88
N LEU A 21 -11.22 -3.80 -2.74
CA LEU A 21 -12.06 -4.92 -3.16
C LEU A 21 -11.85 -5.33 -4.64
N PRO A 22 -11.82 -4.42 -5.63
CA PRO A 22 -11.59 -4.78 -7.03
C PRO A 22 -10.19 -5.32 -7.31
N LEU A 23 -9.22 -5.14 -6.40
CA LEU A 23 -7.88 -5.70 -6.55
C LEU A 23 -7.86 -7.20 -6.24
N GLN A 24 -8.84 -7.70 -5.47
CA GLN A 24 -8.95 -9.11 -5.07
C GLN A 24 -7.60 -9.68 -4.58
N MET A 25 -6.86 -8.88 -3.80
CA MET A 25 -5.54 -9.27 -3.32
C MET A 25 -5.65 -10.55 -2.49
N ASP A 26 -4.68 -11.45 -2.66
CA ASP A 26 -4.52 -12.55 -1.72
C ASP A 26 -3.60 -12.12 -0.56
N ASP A 27 -3.39 -13.03 0.38
CA ASP A 27 -2.55 -12.78 1.55
C ASP A 27 -1.10 -12.45 1.16
N THR A 28 -0.61 -13.00 0.04
CA THR A 28 0.75 -12.74 -0.42
C THR A 28 0.89 -11.33 -0.99
N GLU A 29 -0.02 -10.91 -1.87
CA GLU A 29 -0.07 -9.55 -2.40
C GLU A 29 -0.27 -8.52 -1.28
N THR A 30 -1.16 -8.82 -0.32
CA THR A 30 -1.43 -7.95 0.83
C THR A 30 -0.22 -7.85 1.77
N GLY A 31 0.45 -8.96 2.05
CA GLY A 31 1.66 -9.00 2.88
C GLY A 31 2.81 -8.24 2.25
N LEU A 32 3.05 -8.43 0.94
CA LEU A 32 4.07 -7.69 0.20
C LEU A 32 3.76 -6.18 0.15
N LEU A 33 2.50 -5.80 -0.11
CA LEU A 33 2.11 -4.39 -0.11
C LEU A 33 2.30 -3.74 1.26
N SER A 34 1.94 -4.46 2.33
CA SER A 34 2.15 -4.02 3.71
C SER A 34 3.64 -3.86 4.03
N ALA A 35 4.48 -4.78 3.58
CA ALA A 35 5.93 -4.70 3.76
C ALA A 35 6.53 -3.50 3.00
N ILE A 36 6.07 -3.24 1.76
CA ILE A 36 6.50 -2.07 0.98
C ILE A 36 6.08 -0.76 1.68
N CYS A 37 4.86 -0.69 2.23
CA CYS A 37 4.42 0.45 3.03
C CYS A 37 5.28 0.65 4.29
N LEU A 38 5.68 -0.44 4.95
CA LEU A 38 6.48 -0.40 6.17
C LEU A 38 7.94 0.00 5.90
N ILE A 39 8.53 -0.53 4.84
CA ILE A 39 9.92 -0.29 4.45
C ILE A 39 9.93 0.83 3.43
N CYS A 40 9.89 2.08 3.88
CA CYS A 40 9.92 3.24 2.99
C CYS A 40 10.95 4.28 3.44
N GLY A 41 11.81 4.69 2.52
CA GLY A 41 12.95 5.59 2.77
C GLY A 41 12.61 7.07 2.93
N ASP A 42 11.34 7.45 2.79
CA ASP A 42 10.88 8.84 2.82
C ASP A 42 10.51 9.35 4.23
N ARG A 43 10.77 8.56 5.26
CA ARG A 43 10.56 8.97 6.65
C ARG A 43 11.69 9.90 7.09
N MET A 44 11.32 11.07 7.61
CA MET A 44 12.25 12.16 7.96
C MET A 44 13.27 11.81 9.05
N ASP A 45 13.00 10.78 9.85
CA ASP A 45 13.77 10.35 11.02
C ASP A 45 14.71 9.16 10.74
N LEU A 46 14.87 8.77 9.47
CA LEU A 46 15.78 7.69 9.11
C LEU A 46 17.25 8.15 9.12
N GLU A 47 18.08 7.43 9.89
CA GLU A 47 19.53 7.60 9.86
C GLU A 47 20.13 7.17 8.50
N GLU A 48 19.58 6.12 7.91
CA GLU A 48 20.11 5.49 6.69
C GLU A 48 19.01 5.25 5.62
N PRO A 49 18.40 6.31 5.05
CA PRO A 49 17.29 6.19 4.10
C PRO A 49 17.64 5.35 2.87
N GLU A 50 18.86 5.46 2.34
CA GLU A 50 19.32 4.67 1.19
C GLU A 50 19.34 3.16 1.48
N LYS A 51 19.64 2.74 2.71
CA LYS A 51 19.58 1.31 3.06
C LYS A 51 18.14 0.82 3.10
N VAL A 52 17.22 1.66 3.57
CA VAL A 52 15.79 1.33 3.59
C VAL A 52 15.24 1.19 2.17
N GLU A 53 15.62 2.08 1.24
CA GLU A 53 15.25 1.96 -0.17
C GLU A 53 15.77 0.65 -0.79
N LYS A 54 17.05 0.32 -0.56
CA LYS A 54 17.65 -0.95 -1.02
C LYS A 54 16.93 -2.18 -0.46
N LEU A 55 16.43 -2.11 0.76
CA LEU A 55 15.61 -3.18 1.36
C LEU A 55 14.22 -3.27 0.73
N GLN A 56 13.67 -2.17 0.22
CA GLN A 56 12.37 -2.13 -0.43
C GLN A 56 12.40 -2.72 -1.86
N GLU A 57 13.48 -2.51 -2.61
CA GLU A 57 13.67 -3.00 -3.98
C GLU A 57 13.29 -4.48 -4.20
N PRO A 58 13.79 -5.46 -3.41
CA PRO A 58 13.43 -6.86 -3.59
C PRO A 58 11.95 -7.14 -3.32
N LEU A 59 11.29 -6.37 -2.45
CA LEU A 59 9.85 -6.51 -2.18
C LEU A 59 9.01 -6.04 -3.37
N LEU A 60 9.41 -4.92 -4.00
CA LEU A 60 8.77 -4.40 -5.22
C LEU A 60 8.87 -5.41 -6.36
N GLU A 61 10.07 -5.99 -6.58
CA GLU A 61 10.25 -6.98 -7.63
C GLU A 61 9.51 -8.29 -7.31
N ALA A 62 9.49 -8.72 -6.04
CA ALA A 62 8.70 -9.88 -5.62
C ALA A 62 7.20 -9.69 -5.91
N LEU A 63 6.62 -8.54 -5.55
CA LEU A 63 5.21 -8.24 -5.82
C LEU A 63 4.91 -8.22 -7.31
N LYS A 64 5.78 -7.61 -8.11
CA LYS A 64 5.64 -7.56 -9.57
C LYS A 64 5.68 -8.94 -10.21
N VAL A 65 6.65 -9.78 -9.83
CA VAL A 65 6.79 -11.15 -10.33
C VAL A 65 5.58 -11.99 -9.91
N TYR A 66 5.18 -11.92 -8.65
CA TYR A 66 4.04 -12.67 -8.11
C TYR A 66 2.73 -12.29 -8.82
N ALA A 67 2.44 -10.98 -8.92
CA ALA A 67 1.23 -10.48 -9.57
C ALA A 67 1.15 -10.90 -11.04
N ARG A 68 2.28 -10.83 -11.78
CA ARG A 68 2.35 -11.27 -13.18
C ARG A 68 2.12 -12.77 -13.34
N ARG A 69 2.67 -13.59 -12.43
CA ARG A 69 2.46 -15.04 -12.45
C ARG A 69 1.01 -15.41 -12.15
N ARG A 70 0.40 -14.77 -11.14
CA ARG A 70 -0.98 -15.02 -10.73
C ARG A 70 -2.00 -14.50 -11.77
N ARG A 71 -1.71 -13.35 -12.39
CA ARG A 71 -2.62 -12.68 -13.34
C ARG A 71 -1.93 -12.28 -14.65
N PRO A 72 -1.52 -13.24 -15.50
CA PRO A 72 -0.80 -12.94 -16.75
C PRO A 72 -1.59 -12.04 -17.71
N ARG A 73 -2.92 -12.08 -17.65
CA ARG A 73 -3.83 -11.27 -18.50
C ARG A 73 -4.14 -9.88 -17.93
N GLN A 74 -3.60 -9.52 -16.76
CA GLN A 74 -3.87 -8.23 -16.10
C GLN A 74 -2.54 -7.55 -15.71
N PRO A 75 -1.74 -7.09 -16.69
CA PRO A 75 -0.39 -6.55 -16.43
C PRO A 75 -0.39 -5.29 -15.56
N HIS A 76 -1.52 -4.58 -15.50
CA HIS A 76 -1.69 -3.36 -14.71
C HIS A 76 -1.97 -3.61 -13.22
N MET A 77 -2.05 -4.87 -12.77
CA MET A 77 -2.33 -5.16 -11.35
C MET A 77 -1.23 -4.69 -10.42
N PHE A 78 0.05 -4.87 -10.80
CA PHE A 78 1.18 -4.37 -10.04
C PHE A 78 1.11 -2.84 -9.80
N PRO A 79 1.06 -1.99 -10.85
CA PRO A 79 0.97 -0.55 -10.63
C PRO A 79 -0.32 -0.13 -9.91
N ARG A 80 -1.46 -0.81 -10.13
CA ARG A 80 -2.70 -0.53 -9.41
C ARG A 80 -2.60 -0.80 -7.91
N MET A 81 -1.90 -1.86 -7.49
CA MET A 81 -1.63 -2.13 -6.09
C MET A 81 -0.72 -1.06 -5.50
N LEU A 82 0.36 -0.67 -6.20
CA LEU A 82 1.26 0.39 -5.74
C LEU A 82 0.56 1.75 -5.55
N MET A 83 -0.37 2.13 -6.43
CA MET A 83 -1.13 3.37 -6.28
C MET A 83 -1.90 3.45 -4.96
N LYS A 84 -2.30 2.30 -4.39
CA LYS A 84 -2.98 2.28 -3.09
C LYS A 84 -2.09 2.73 -1.93
N ILE A 85 -0.77 2.59 -2.06
CA ILE A 85 0.18 3.13 -1.07
C ILE A 85 0.08 4.66 -1.04
N THR A 86 0.05 5.30 -2.22
CA THR A 86 -0.10 6.76 -2.33
C THR A 86 -1.44 7.24 -1.78
N ASP A 87 -2.52 6.54 -2.11
CA ASP A 87 -3.86 6.85 -1.60
C ASP A 87 -3.89 6.76 -0.06
N LEU A 88 -3.27 5.71 0.50
CA LEU A 88 -3.19 5.51 1.95
C LEU A 88 -2.43 6.64 2.66
N ARG A 89 -1.32 7.11 2.09
CA ARG A 89 -0.58 8.27 2.62
C ARG A 89 -1.42 9.55 2.62
N GLY A 90 -2.18 9.78 1.55
CA GLY A 90 -3.09 10.92 1.45
C GLY A 90 -4.25 10.88 2.45
N ILE A 91 -4.60 9.71 2.97
CA ILE A 91 -5.56 9.55 4.07
C ILE A 91 -4.88 9.82 5.41
N SER A 92 -3.65 9.32 5.60
CA SER A 92 -2.87 9.52 6.83
C SER A 92 -2.67 11.01 7.16
N THR A 93 -2.39 11.85 6.18
CA THR A 93 -2.18 13.30 6.38
C THR A 93 -3.46 14.07 6.69
N LYS A 94 -4.65 13.48 6.51
CA LYS A 94 -5.95 14.08 6.86
C LYS A 94 -6.43 13.69 8.25
N GLY A 95 -5.73 12.77 8.90
CA GLY A 95 -5.99 12.33 10.28
C GLY A 95 -5.21 13.11 11.34
N GLU A 96 -4.29 13.98 10.92
CA GLU A 96 -3.61 15.00 11.75
C GLU A 96 -4.42 16.30 11.77
#